data_AF-A0A3D0S3C9-F1
#
_entry.id   AF-A0A3D0S3C9-F1
#
_cell.length_a   1.000
_cell.length_b   1.000
_cell.length_c   1.000
_cell.angle_alpha   90.00
_cell.angle_beta   90.00
_cell.angle_gamma   90.00
#
_symmetry.space_group_name_H-M   'P 1'
#
loop_
_entity.id
_entity.type
_entity.pdbx_description
1 polymer ?
#
loop_
_entity_poly.entity_id
_entity_poly.type
_entity_poly.pdbx_seq_one_letter_code
_entity_poly.pdbx_strand_id
1 'polypeptide(L)'
;MYDTQTRSLLETDNPYPALMSLSGTVEANADGSVDLWFGPTAPDGKESNWVQTVPGTSWFTILRLNGPLESWFDKTWRPGEIEPVS
;
A
#
# COMPACT_ATOMS: atom_id res chain seq x y z
N MET A 1 2.87 -3.88 5.28
CA MET A 1 2.64 -3.04 6.46
C MET A 1 3.50 -3.53 7.57
N TYR A 2 4.11 -2.60 8.30
CA TYR A 2 5.04 -2.91 9.37
C TYR A 2 4.60 -2.23 10.65
N ASP A 3 4.70 -2.96 11.75
CA ASP A 3 4.45 -2.45 13.08
C ASP A 3 5.62 -1.56 13.53
N THR A 4 5.32 -0.40 14.12
CA THR A 4 6.36 0.57 14.51
C THR A 4 7.18 0.15 15.74
N GLN A 5 6.63 -0.70 16.60
CA GLN A 5 7.29 -1.15 17.82
C GLN A 5 8.34 -2.22 17.51
N THR A 6 7.96 -3.23 16.72
CA THR A 6 8.78 -4.40 16.40
C THR A 6 9.54 -4.25 15.09
N ARG A 7 9.07 -3.40 14.18
CA ARG A 7 9.51 -3.31 12.77
C ARG A 7 9.32 -4.61 11.98
N SER A 8 8.51 -5.53 12.49
CA SER A 8 8.06 -6.74 11.81
C SER A 8 6.82 -6.45 10.98
N LEU A 9 6.36 -7.44 10.21
CA LEU A 9 5.06 -7.37 9.55
C LEU A 9 3.98 -7.06 10.59
N LEU A 10 3.07 -6.13 10.24
CA LEU A 10 1.90 -5.83 11.05
C LEU A 10 1.03 -7.10 11.15
N GLU A 11 0.64 -7.49 12.35
CA GLU A 11 -0.21 -8.66 12.56
C GLU A 11 -1.65 -8.31 12.15
N THR A 12 -2.14 -8.94 11.08
CA THR A 12 -3.50 -8.75 10.54
C THR A 12 -4.10 -10.12 10.20
N ASP A 13 -5.35 -10.15 9.73
CA ASP A 13 -5.97 -11.42 9.28
C ASP A 13 -5.27 -11.99 8.03
N ASN A 14 -4.54 -11.13 7.29
CA ASN A 14 -3.65 -11.53 6.21
C ASN A 14 -2.20 -11.70 6.73
N PRO A 15 -1.59 -12.89 6.58
CA PRO A 15 -0.19 -13.12 7.00
C PRO A 15 0.83 -12.29 6.21
N TYR A 16 0.43 -11.75 5.05
CA TYR A 16 1.23 -10.87 4.21
C TYR A 16 0.47 -9.57 3.98
N PRO A 17 0.49 -8.61 4.93
CA PRO A 17 -0.26 -7.36 4.85
C PRO A 17 0.38 -6.40 3.83
N ALA A 18 0.31 -6.75 2.55
CA ALA A 18 0.95 -6.04 1.44
C ALA A 18 0.16 -6.29 0.16
N LEU A 19 0.31 -5.38 -0.80
CA LEU A 19 -0.13 -5.54 -2.18
C LEU A 19 1.08 -5.66 -3.10
N MET A 20 0.92 -6.44 -4.16
CA MET A 20 1.97 -6.72 -5.13
C MET A 20 1.37 -6.58 -6.52
N SER A 21 1.99 -5.79 -7.39
CA SER A 21 1.48 -5.57 -8.76
C SER A 21 1.35 -6.85 -9.59
N LEU A 22 2.12 -7.90 -9.26
CA LEU A 22 2.09 -9.20 -9.94
C LEU A 22 1.10 -10.19 -9.31
N SER A 23 0.32 -9.81 -8.29
CA SER A 23 -0.69 -10.70 -7.69
C SER A 23 -1.86 -10.99 -8.63
N GLY A 24 -2.07 -10.15 -9.65
CA GLY A 24 -3.25 -10.19 -10.52
C GLY A 24 -4.53 -9.65 -9.88
N THR A 25 -4.44 -9.12 -8.66
CA THR A 25 -5.59 -8.58 -7.90
C THR A 25 -5.58 -7.07 -7.79
N VAL A 26 -4.47 -6.40 -8.15
CA VAL A 26 -4.39 -4.93 -8.09
C VAL A 26 -5.04 -4.34 -9.32
N GLU A 27 -6.01 -3.45 -9.10
CA GLU A 27 -6.75 -2.75 -10.15
C GLU A 27 -6.15 -1.37 -10.42
N ALA A 28 -6.05 -1.02 -11.70
CA ALA A 28 -5.64 0.30 -12.13
C ALA A 28 -6.85 1.19 -12.43
N ASN A 29 -6.70 2.48 -12.18
CA ASN A 29 -7.63 3.52 -12.59
C ASN A 29 -7.62 3.67 -14.13
N ALA A 30 -8.63 4.36 -14.68
CA ALA A 30 -8.76 4.56 -16.11
C ALA A 30 -7.58 5.31 -16.76
N ASP A 31 -6.86 6.14 -15.99
CA ASP A 31 -5.66 6.86 -16.42
C ASP A 31 -4.35 6.05 -16.25
N GLY A 32 -4.46 4.80 -15.76
CA GLY A 32 -3.33 3.92 -15.49
C GLY A 32 -2.67 4.13 -14.12
N SER A 33 -3.13 5.08 -13.31
CA SER A 33 -2.70 5.21 -11.91
C SER A 33 -3.26 4.07 -11.04
N VAL A 34 -2.72 3.91 -9.83
CA VAL A 34 -3.18 2.93 -8.85
C VAL A 34 -3.32 3.62 -7.51
N ASP A 35 -4.53 3.58 -6.95
CA ASP A 35 -4.80 4.02 -5.58
C ASP A 35 -4.69 2.84 -4.63
N LEU A 36 -4.06 3.03 -3.48
CA LEU A 36 -3.97 2.05 -2.40
C LEU A 36 -4.72 2.55 -1.17
N TRP A 37 -5.52 1.67 -0.56
CA TRP A 37 -6.34 2.01 0.61
C TRP A 37 -5.78 1.35 1.85
N PHE A 38 -5.75 2.08 2.96
CA PHE A 38 -5.25 1.59 4.24
C PHE A 38 -6.32 1.81 5.30
N GLY A 39 -6.70 0.76 6.02
CA GLY A 39 -7.74 0.86 7.04
C GLY A 39 -8.05 -0.48 7.71
N PRO A 40 -8.78 -0.50 8.83
CA PRO A 40 -9.16 -1.76 9.49
C PRO A 40 -10.16 -2.58 8.67
N THR A 41 -10.88 -1.93 7.78
CA THR A 41 -11.85 -2.53 6.85
C THR A 41 -11.65 -1.92 5.46
N ALA A 42 -11.93 -2.70 4.42
CA ALA A 42 -11.92 -2.18 3.05
C ALA A 42 -13.02 -1.12 2.88
N PRO A 43 -12.74 0.01 2.21
CA PRO A 43 -13.79 0.87 1.67
C PRO A 43 -14.60 0.12 0.59
N ASP A 44 -15.89 0.46 0.46
CA ASP A 44 -16.80 -0.19 -0.50
C ASP A 44 -16.25 -0.16 -1.93
N GLY A 45 -16.10 -1.34 -2.53
CA GLY A 45 -15.64 -1.48 -3.92
C GLY A 45 -14.14 -1.25 -4.12
N LYS A 46 -13.36 -1.19 -3.04
CA LYS A 46 -11.90 -0.99 -3.05
C LYS A 46 -11.13 -2.19 -2.49
N GLU A 47 -11.78 -3.33 -2.33
CA GLU A 47 -11.24 -4.54 -1.71
C GLU A 47 -9.96 -5.03 -2.38
N SER A 48 -9.91 -4.96 -3.72
CA SER A 48 -8.76 -5.33 -4.56
C SER A 48 -7.47 -4.55 -4.24
N ASN A 49 -7.59 -3.29 -3.81
CA ASN A 49 -6.49 -2.36 -3.61
C ASN A 49 -6.32 -1.94 -2.14
N TRP A 50 -6.89 -2.69 -1.21
CA TRP A 50 -6.88 -2.38 0.21
C TRP A 50 -5.86 -3.22 1.00
N VAL A 51 -5.24 -2.59 2.00
CA VAL A 51 -4.36 -3.23 2.97
C VAL A 51 -4.87 -2.98 4.38
N GLN A 52 -5.08 -4.06 5.12
CA GLN A 52 -5.58 -4.00 6.48
C GLN A 52 -4.59 -3.30 7.42
N THR A 53 -5.13 -2.44 8.31
CA THR A 53 -4.42 -1.85 9.45
C THR A 53 -5.08 -2.28 10.77
N VAL A 54 -4.38 -2.15 11.90
CA VAL A 54 -4.91 -2.53 13.22
C VAL A 54 -5.27 -1.27 14.03
N PRO A 55 -6.52 -1.11 14.50
CA PRO A 55 -6.90 0.01 15.35
C PRO A 55 -6.03 0.10 16.61
N GLY A 56 -5.56 1.31 16.93
CA GLY A 56 -4.71 1.56 18.09
C GLY A 56 -3.23 1.22 17.89
N THR A 57 -2.84 0.71 16.72
CA THR A 57 -1.45 0.35 16.39
C THR A 57 -0.87 1.28 15.34
N SER A 58 0.27 1.90 15.65
CA SER A 58 1.02 2.72 14.71
C SER A 58 1.79 1.85 13.71
N TRP A 59 1.77 2.23 12.44
CA TRP A 59 2.38 1.48 11.34
C TRP A 59 3.24 2.36 10.43
N PHE A 60 4.08 1.71 9.62
CA PHE A 60 4.73 2.32 8.46
C PHE A 60 4.67 1.37 7.25
N THR A 61 4.89 1.93 6.05
CA THR A 61 4.91 1.16 4.79
C THR A 61 6.25 1.30 4.08
N ILE A 62 6.52 0.35 3.18
CA ILE A 62 7.70 0.35 2.33
C ILE A 62 7.24 0.08 0.90
N LEU A 63 7.52 1.01 -0.02
CA LEU A 63 7.40 0.78 -1.45
C LEU A 63 8.65 0.08 -1.96
N ARG A 64 8.47 -1.08 -2.61
CA ARG A 64 9.55 -1.81 -3.28
C ARG A 64 9.37 -1.70 -4.79
N LEU A 65 10.38 -1.17 -5.47
CA LEU A 65 10.45 -1.11 -6.92
C LEU A 65 11.47 -2.14 -7.41
N ASN A 66 11.02 -3.10 -8.21
CA ASN A 66 11.89 -4.11 -8.82
C ASN A 66 12.19 -3.69 -10.26
N GLY A 67 13.43 -3.25 -10.52
CA GLY A 67 13.83 -2.68 -11.81
C GLY A 67 13.22 -1.29 -12.08
N PRO A 68 13.45 -0.29 -11.20
CA PRO A 68 12.95 1.07 -11.42
C PRO A 68 13.56 1.70 -12.68
N LEU A 69 12.79 2.56 -13.35
CA LEU A 69 13.23 3.35 -14.49
C LEU A 69 14.03 4.59 -14.05
N GLU A 70 14.68 5.28 -15.00
CA GLU A 70 15.49 6.49 -14.76
C GLU A 70 14.73 7.59 -14.00
N SER A 71 13.42 7.74 -14.25
CA SER A 71 12.57 8.74 -13.58
C SER A 71 12.51 8.61 -12.05
N TRP A 72 12.76 7.41 -11.52
CA TRP A 72 12.91 7.21 -10.07
C TRP A 72 14.21 7.83 -9.54
N PHE A 73 15.33 7.61 -10.25
CA PHE A 73 16.65 8.09 -9.84
C PHE A 73 16.77 9.60 -9.99
N ASP A 74 16.24 10.14 -11.09
CA ASP A 74 16.18 11.58 -11.35
C ASP A 74 15.11 12.30 -10.53
N LYS A 75 14.26 11.54 -9.81
CA LYS A 75 13.17 12.05 -8.96
C LYS A 75 12.14 12.87 -9.73
N THR A 76 12.00 12.64 -11.03
CA THR A 76 10.96 13.25 -11.87
C THR A 76 9.61 12.56 -11.66
N TRP A 77 9.62 11.34 -11.11
CA TRP A 77 8.44 10.66 -10.59
C TRP A 77 8.69 10.16 -9.16
N ARG A 78 7.65 10.26 -8.32
CA ARG A 78 7.60 9.72 -6.95
C ARG A 78 6.15 9.33 -6.61
N PRO A 79 5.92 8.35 -5.71
CA PRO A 79 4.57 8.11 -5.21
C PRO A 79 4.04 9.36 -4.49
N GLY A 80 2.71 9.49 -4.47
CA GLY A 80 2.05 10.47 -3.62
C GLY A 80 2.25 10.17 -2.12
N GLU A 81 1.90 11.14 -1.29
CA GLU A 81 1.85 10.94 0.16
C GLU A 81 0.64 10.09 0.55
N ILE A 82 0.68 9.51 1.76
CA ILE A 82 -0.51 8.88 2.34
C ILE A 82 -1.41 10.01 2.87
N GLU A 83 -2.66 10.03 2.40
CA GLU A 83 -3.64 11.05 2.76
C GLU A 83 -4.79 10.44 3.57
N PRO A 84 -5.33 11.15 4.57
CA PRO A 84 -6.56 10.73 5.25
C PRO A 84 -7.73 10.69 4.26
N VAL A 85 -8.53 9.63 4.34
CA VAL A 85 -9.81 9.55 3.63
C VAL A 85 -10.84 10.35 4.42
N SER A 86 -11.37 11.40 3.81
CA SER A 86 -12.43 12.27 4.36
C SER A 86 -13.83 11.70 4.15
#